data_AF-A0AA38H3S2-F1
#
_entry.id   AF-A0AA38H3S2-F1
#
_cell.length_a   1.000
_cell.length_b   1.000
_cell.length_c   1.000
_cell.angle_alpha   90.00
_cell.angle_beta   90.00
_cell.angle_gamma   90.00
#
_symmetry.space_group_name_H-M   'P 1'
#
loop_
_entity.id
_entity.type
_entity.pdbx_description
1 polymer ?
#
loop_
_entity_poly.entity_id
_entity_poly.type
_entity_poly.pdbx_seq_one_letter_code
_entity_poly.pdbx_strand_id
1 'polypeptide(L)'
;MVASDDNRMIVVVTGANTGIGLGICHRLLSSLSLPLDQAITEATPQSSAFAPSHQRSAGLSSSSSSQRTELTLTLILACRSLKKAEVAKEALLERHLRVLEKRRGKGLVVPKGWKEGLRIEIELLDVDSPNGENGILDFCQRLRGKYPYITSLYSNAGVHGAISQRWGAMVLEVFRKGLLYACSHDKAYMDEEVGRLSRDKQRGAIWGINTFAPYLLSTELIGLLQQSPSSLPFSPRIIYTTSSTTELSDFDGLDPAADPQLLRMSKVYAPSKYAGDLLIDDLDRRYGRPSADRRAVRALCGEPGCVATNAAKDWMMESPLYGFLQAANLIVFLLLRLIGSPYHPRDTEDATAGLLYAALVPDEHLPPAGGNERFRFGAHAHPLRDATVDYIPLDGGKSEQADRIFKVQLAECERVREECKRLEKDGR
;
A
#
# COMPACT_ATOMS: atom_id res chain seq x y z
N MET A 1 27.36 5.86 1.45
CA MET A 1 26.82 4.53 1.09
C MET A 1 26.78 3.68 2.35
N VAL A 2 25.62 3.12 2.71
CA VAL A 2 25.48 2.18 3.83
C VAL A 2 26.16 0.86 3.43
N ALA A 3 26.94 0.26 4.35
CA ALA A 3 27.61 -1.02 4.07
C ALA A 3 26.59 -2.13 3.75
N SER A 4 26.93 -3.02 2.80
CA SER A 4 26.10 -4.19 2.50
C SER A 4 26.11 -5.16 3.69
N ASP A 5 24.92 -5.61 4.07
CA ASP A 5 24.66 -6.58 5.12
C ASP A 5 23.63 -7.55 4.53
N ASP A 6 24.04 -8.78 4.23
CA ASP A 6 23.20 -9.72 3.48
C ASP A 6 21.98 -10.24 4.28
N ASN A 7 21.89 -9.88 5.57
CA ASN A 7 20.77 -10.19 6.46
C ASN A 7 19.86 -8.98 6.73
N ARG A 8 20.08 -7.85 6.05
CA ARG A 8 19.36 -6.61 6.31
C ARG A 8 18.14 -6.45 5.41
N MET A 9 16.97 -6.33 6.01
CA MET A 9 15.79 -5.81 5.32
C MET A 9 15.90 -4.30 5.21
N ILE A 10 15.67 -3.74 4.01
CA ILE A 10 15.61 -2.29 3.78
C ILE A 10 14.25 -1.99 3.16
N VAL A 11 13.35 -1.48 4.00
CA VAL A 11 11.94 -1.29 3.65
C VAL A 11 11.65 0.20 3.50
N VAL A 12 11.10 0.59 2.35
CA VAL A 12 10.65 1.95 2.05
C VAL A 12 9.13 2.01 2.18
N VAL A 13 8.61 2.96 2.95
CA VAL A 13 7.17 3.20 3.08
C VAL A 13 6.86 4.65 2.73
N THR A 14 6.06 4.89 1.69
CA THR A 14 5.64 6.25 1.30
C THR A 14 4.42 6.71 2.10
N GLY A 15 4.38 8.00 2.45
CA GLY A 15 3.30 8.55 3.29
C GLY A 15 3.29 7.96 4.70
N ALA A 16 4.46 7.68 5.26
CA ALA A 16 4.63 6.91 6.50
C ALA A 16 4.46 7.72 7.81
N ASN A 17 4.13 9.01 7.75
CA ASN A 17 4.02 9.85 8.94
C ASN A 17 2.67 9.68 9.69
N THR A 18 1.63 9.12 9.08
CA THR A 18 0.30 8.93 9.67
C THR A 18 -0.48 7.81 8.97
N GLY A 19 -1.63 7.41 9.54
CA GLY A 19 -2.60 6.54 8.85
C GLY A 19 -2.05 5.14 8.56
N ILE A 20 -2.42 4.58 7.40
CA ILE A 20 -1.99 3.24 6.96
C ILE A 20 -0.46 3.15 6.88
N GLY A 21 0.23 4.16 6.34
CA GLY A 21 1.70 4.13 6.21
C GLY A 21 2.41 3.99 7.55
N LEU A 22 1.94 4.70 8.58
CA LEU A 22 2.47 4.52 9.93
C LEU A 22 2.04 3.18 10.55
N GLY A 23 0.85 2.68 10.22
CA GLY A 23 0.38 1.34 10.58
C GLY A 23 1.28 0.23 10.03
N ILE A 24 1.68 0.31 8.76
CA ILE A 24 2.65 -0.59 8.11
C ILE A 24 3.94 -0.61 8.94
N CYS A 25 4.45 0.57 9.30
CA CYS A 25 5.67 0.71 10.08
C CYS A 25 5.56 0.06 11.47
N HIS A 26 4.49 0.33 12.21
CA HIS A 26 4.25 -0.29 13.53
C HIS A 26 4.16 -1.81 13.44
N ARG A 27 3.41 -2.31 12.46
CA ARG A 27 3.18 -3.74 12.31
C ARG A 27 4.45 -4.47 11.85
N LEU A 28 5.26 -3.89 10.96
CA LEU A 28 6.59 -4.42 10.60
C LEU A 28 7.50 -4.54 11.82
N LEU A 29 7.64 -3.48 12.64
CA LEU A 29 8.46 -3.52 13.85
C LEU A 29 7.97 -4.59 14.82
N SER A 30 6.65 -4.66 15.03
CA SER A 30 6.05 -5.64 15.94
C SER A 30 6.26 -7.08 15.47
N SER A 31 6.17 -7.33 14.16
CA SER A 31 6.24 -8.66 13.56
C SER A 31 7.68 -9.17 13.45
N LEU A 32 8.60 -8.33 12.97
CA LEU A 32 10.00 -8.71 12.76
C LEU A 32 10.81 -8.78 14.06
N SER A 33 10.31 -8.18 15.15
CA SER A 33 10.91 -8.28 16.49
C SER A 33 10.45 -9.50 17.29
N LEU A 34 9.66 -10.41 16.72
CA LEU A 34 9.23 -11.64 17.39
C LEU A 34 10.40 -12.64 17.53
N PRO A 35 10.51 -13.36 18.66
CA PRO A 35 11.54 -14.39 18.88
C PRO A 35 11.54 -15.45 17.78
N LEU A 36 12.72 -15.93 17.36
CA LEU A 36 12.92 -16.70 16.11
C LEU A 36 12.07 -17.98 16.00
N ASP A 37 11.74 -18.60 17.13
CA ASP A 37 10.89 -19.78 17.27
C ASP A 37 9.39 -19.49 17.10
N GLN A 38 8.99 -18.22 17.19
CA GLN A 38 7.62 -17.80 16.97
C GLN A 38 7.36 -17.55 15.47
N ALA A 39 6.21 -17.98 14.95
CA ALA A 39 5.80 -17.64 13.59
C ALA A 39 5.44 -16.14 13.48
N ILE A 40 5.80 -15.53 12.35
CA ILE A 40 5.29 -14.20 11.98
C ILE A 40 3.90 -14.41 11.36
N THR A 41 2.86 -13.83 11.96
CA THR A 41 1.47 -13.97 11.49
C THR A 41 1.32 -13.57 10.03
N GLU A 42 1.98 -12.49 9.62
CA GLU A 42 1.94 -11.92 8.27
C GLU A 42 2.69 -12.77 7.25
N ALA A 43 3.69 -13.54 7.68
CA ALA A 43 4.41 -14.48 6.82
C ALA A 43 3.74 -15.87 6.81
N THR A 44 2.72 -16.08 7.64
CA THR A 44 2.04 -17.38 7.76
C THR A 44 0.97 -17.49 6.67
N PRO A 45 1.01 -18.53 5.81
CA PRO A 45 0.02 -18.72 4.76
C PRO A 45 -1.40 -18.83 5.31
N GLN A 46 -2.37 -18.18 4.66
CA GLN A 46 -3.77 -18.22 5.06
C GLN A 46 -4.59 -18.80 3.93
N SER A 47 -5.49 -19.75 4.24
CA SER A 47 -6.28 -20.44 3.21
C SER A 47 -7.15 -19.47 2.40
N SER A 48 -7.72 -18.46 3.05
CA SER A 48 -8.52 -17.41 2.42
C SER A 48 -7.72 -16.51 1.46
N ALA A 49 -6.39 -16.47 1.60
CA ALA A 49 -5.50 -15.70 0.73
C ALA A 49 -5.09 -16.46 -0.55
N PHE A 50 -5.50 -17.72 -0.72
CA PHE A 50 -5.33 -18.42 -1.99
C PHE A 50 -6.50 -18.16 -2.93
N ALA A 51 -6.22 -18.16 -4.24
CA ALA A 51 -7.26 -18.12 -5.26
C ALA A 51 -8.28 -19.25 -5.04
N PRO A 52 -9.59 -19.02 -5.25
CA PRO A 52 -10.66 -19.99 -4.93
C PRO A 52 -10.44 -21.40 -5.49
N SER A 53 -9.81 -21.51 -6.66
CA SER A 53 -9.44 -22.78 -7.29
C SER A 53 -8.39 -23.59 -6.50
N HIS A 54 -7.54 -22.93 -5.74
CA HIS A 54 -6.42 -23.52 -5.00
C HIS A 54 -6.68 -23.67 -3.49
N GLN A 55 -7.73 -23.05 -2.95
CA GLN A 55 -8.06 -23.10 -1.51
C GLN A 55 -8.28 -24.53 -0.99
N ARG A 56 -8.83 -25.43 -1.81
CA ARG A 56 -9.10 -26.83 -1.41
C ARG A 56 -7.83 -27.69 -1.34
N SER A 57 -6.79 -27.33 -2.08
CA SER A 57 -5.52 -28.08 -2.13
C SER A 57 -4.51 -27.58 -1.09
N ALA A 58 -4.66 -26.34 -0.63
CA ALA A 58 -3.74 -25.71 0.33
C ALA A 58 -3.82 -26.27 1.76
N GLY A 59 -4.88 -27.01 2.11
CA GLY A 59 -5.04 -27.63 3.43
C GLY A 59 -4.09 -28.81 3.72
N LEU A 60 -3.22 -29.18 2.78
CA LEU A 60 -2.40 -30.41 2.84
C LEU A 60 -0.88 -30.19 2.86
N SER A 61 -0.39 -28.96 2.73
CA SER A 61 1.05 -28.67 2.81
C SER A 61 1.46 -28.39 4.25
N SER A 62 2.06 -29.39 4.90
CA SER A 62 2.74 -29.27 6.19
C SER A 62 3.84 -28.22 6.12
N SER A 63 3.81 -27.27 7.06
CA SER A 63 4.82 -26.25 7.28
C SER A 63 6.23 -26.83 7.30
N SER A 64 7.04 -26.52 6.29
CA SER A 64 8.49 -26.61 6.44
C SER A 64 8.88 -25.51 7.44
N SER A 65 9.36 -25.90 8.61
CA SER A 65 9.89 -24.96 9.60
C SER A 65 11.22 -24.41 9.08
N SER A 66 11.17 -23.42 8.18
CA SER A 66 12.36 -22.64 7.83
C SER A 66 12.77 -21.90 9.10
N GLN A 67 13.86 -22.31 9.73
CA GLN A 67 14.44 -21.58 10.86
C GLN A 67 14.68 -20.14 10.42
N ARG A 68 14.06 -19.18 11.12
CA ARG A 68 14.24 -17.76 10.81
C ARG A 68 15.68 -17.37 11.12
N THR A 69 16.33 -16.71 10.15
CA THR A 69 17.66 -16.13 10.35
C THR A 69 17.55 -14.84 11.17
N GLU A 70 18.65 -14.44 11.81
CA GLU A 70 18.73 -13.16 12.50
C GLU A 70 18.67 -12.03 11.44
N LEU A 71 17.48 -11.48 11.22
CA LEU A 71 17.27 -10.36 10.30
C LEU A 71 17.45 -9.03 11.04
N THR A 72 18.12 -8.09 10.37
CA THR A 72 18.17 -6.69 10.79
C THR A 72 17.25 -5.85 9.92
N LEU A 73 16.82 -4.67 10.40
CA LEU A 73 15.84 -3.85 9.68
C LEU A 73 16.32 -2.41 9.56
N THR A 74 16.27 -1.89 8.34
CA THR A 74 16.28 -0.46 8.05
C THR A 74 14.91 -0.08 7.52
N LEU A 75 14.17 0.71 8.28
CA LEU A 75 12.86 1.21 7.91
C LEU A 75 12.99 2.66 7.47
N ILE A 76 12.68 2.95 6.21
CA ILE A 76 12.75 4.27 5.60
C ILE A 76 11.34 4.86 5.56
N LEU A 77 11.15 5.91 6.37
CA LEU A 77 9.92 6.70 6.40
C LEU A 77 9.99 7.77 5.29
N ALA A 78 9.44 7.46 4.12
CA ALA A 78 9.42 8.38 2.99
C ALA A 78 8.23 9.36 3.10
N CYS A 79 8.53 10.63 3.42
CA CYS A 79 7.52 11.61 3.81
C CYS A 79 7.78 12.98 3.16
N ARG A 80 6.70 13.74 2.89
CA ARG A 80 6.82 15.10 2.35
C ARG A 80 7.33 16.14 3.37
N SER A 81 7.07 15.93 4.66
CA SER A 81 7.38 16.90 5.72
C SER A 81 8.34 16.28 6.73
N LEU A 82 9.55 16.85 6.84
CA LEU A 82 10.56 16.43 7.80
C LEU A 82 10.02 16.44 9.23
N LYS A 83 9.44 17.57 9.65
CA LYS A 83 8.87 17.74 11.00
C LYS A 83 7.84 16.66 11.34
N LYS A 84 6.91 16.35 10.42
CA LYS A 84 5.91 15.30 10.67
C LYS A 84 6.54 13.90 10.70
N ALA A 85 7.57 13.67 9.89
CA ALA A 85 8.29 12.41 9.86
C ALA A 85 9.12 12.17 11.13
N GLU A 86 9.75 13.21 11.68
CA GLU A 86 10.49 13.15 12.95
C GLU A 86 9.55 12.80 14.12
N VAL A 87 8.42 13.50 14.24
CA VAL A 87 7.40 13.20 15.25
C VAL A 87 6.88 11.76 15.09
N ALA A 88 6.63 11.31 13.86
CA ALA A 88 6.19 9.95 13.59
C ALA A 88 7.27 8.91 13.95
N LYS A 89 8.55 9.18 13.64
CA LYS A 89 9.69 8.32 13.98
C LYS A 89 9.84 8.17 15.49
N GLU A 90 9.76 9.26 16.24
CA GLU A 90 9.83 9.24 17.70
C GLU A 90 8.67 8.44 18.31
N ALA A 91 7.44 8.72 17.90
CA ALA A 91 6.25 8.00 18.37
C ALA A 91 6.30 6.50 18.00
N LEU A 92 6.81 6.18 16.81
CA LEU A 92 7.02 4.82 16.33
C LEU A 92 8.00 4.06 17.23
N LEU A 93 9.16 4.66 17.51
CA LEU A 93 10.19 4.06 18.36
C LEU A 93 9.72 3.92 19.81
N GLU A 94 9.13 4.96 20.39
CA GLU A 94 8.63 4.95 21.77
C GLU A 94 7.56 3.85 21.95
N ARG A 95 6.60 3.77 21.02
CA ARG A 95 5.60 2.70 21.03
C ARG A 95 6.23 1.32 20.88
N HIS A 96 7.21 1.16 19.99
CA HIS A 96 7.89 -0.12 19.81
C HIS A 96 8.62 -0.56 21.08
N LEU A 97 9.31 0.35 21.75
CA LEU A 97 9.98 0.07 23.02
C LEU A 97 8.99 -0.39 24.11
N ARG A 98 7.81 0.26 24.21
CA ARG A 98 6.72 -0.19 25.10
C ARG A 98 6.22 -1.59 24.76
N VAL A 99 6.09 -1.93 23.47
CA VAL A 99 5.71 -3.29 23.04
C VAL A 99 6.76 -4.31 23.49
N LEU A 100 8.04 -4.02 23.31
CA LEU A 100 9.13 -4.90 23.76
C LEU A 100 9.15 -5.05 25.28
N GLU A 101 8.93 -3.98 26.04
CA GLU A 101 8.85 -4.02 27.50
C GLU A 101 7.66 -4.87 27.99
N LYS A 102 6.48 -4.67 27.40
CA LYS A 102 5.29 -5.47 27.70
C LYS A 102 5.49 -6.95 27.39
N ARG A 103 6.24 -7.28 26.33
CA ARG A 103 6.63 -8.67 25.99
C ARG A 103 7.56 -9.26 27.04
N ARG A 104 8.58 -8.51 27.46
CA ARG A 104 9.49 -8.92 28.54
C ARG A 104 8.75 -9.18 29.85
N GLY A 105 7.80 -8.31 30.21
CA GLY A 105 6.94 -8.50 31.39
C GLY A 105 6.06 -9.75 31.33
N LYS A 106 5.83 -10.31 30.13
CA LYS A 106 5.13 -11.59 29.91
C LYS A 106 6.09 -12.79 29.75
N GLY A 107 7.40 -12.60 29.95
CA GLY A 107 8.40 -13.65 29.78
C GLY A 107 8.76 -13.98 28.33
N LEU A 108 8.32 -13.17 27.34
CA LEU A 108 8.68 -13.38 25.94
C LEU A 108 10.07 -12.81 25.65
N VAL A 109 10.90 -13.62 24.99
CA VAL A 109 12.27 -13.25 24.62
C VAL A 109 12.25 -12.27 23.44
N VAL A 110 12.99 -11.18 23.53
CA VAL A 110 13.27 -10.30 22.38
C VAL A 110 14.53 -10.82 21.70
N PRO A 111 14.57 -10.97 20.36
CA PRO A 111 15.77 -11.42 19.66
C PRO A 111 16.99 -10.60 20.08
N LYS A 112 18.08 -11.30 20.39
CA LYS A 112 19.36 -10.66 20.73
C LYS A 112 19.81 -9.82 19.54
N GLY A 113 20.31 -8.61 19.78
CA GLY A 113 20.76 -7.73 18.70
C GLY A 113 19.64 -7.00 17.94
N TRP A 114 18.34 -7.24 18.24
CA TRP A 114 17.25 -6.60 17.50
C TRP A 114 17.33 -5.07 17.54
N LYS A 115 17.61 -4.49 18.71
CA LYS A 115 17.66 -3.04 18.87
C LYS A 115 18.85 -2.45 18.13
N GLU A 116 19.99 -3.15 18.16
CA GLU A 116 21.24 -2.79 17.50
C GLU A 116 21.12 -2.93 15.97
N GLY A 117 20.33 -3.90 15.50
CA GLY A 117 20.03 -4.15 14.10
C GLY A 117 18.98 -3.21 13.50
N LEU A 118 18.16 -2.56 14.33
CA LEU A 118 17.09 -1.67 13.91
C LEU A 118 17.60 -0.26 13.59
N ARG A 119 17.31 0.22 12.38
CA ARG A 119 17.51 1.60 11.93
C ARG A 119 16.19 2.16 11.42
N ILE A 120 15.84 3.37 11.83
CA ILE A 120 14.68 4.09 11.29
C ILE A 120 15.20 5.39 10.67
N GLU A 121 15.12 5.47 9.36
CA GLU A 121 15.64 6.57 8.54
C GLU A 121 14.48 7.40 8.00
N ILE A 122 14.71 8.69 7.78
CA ILE A 122 13.76 9.57 7.11
C ILE A 122 14.37 9.93 5.76
N GLU A 123 13.56 9.81 4.71
CA GLU A 123 13.90 10.30 3.38
C GLU A 123 12.75 11.20 2.92
N LEU A 124 13.07 12.40 2.47
CA LEU A 124 12.05 13.32 1.98
C LEU A 124 11.55 12.87 0.61
N LEU A 125 10.22 12.89 0.43
CA LEU A 125 9.57 12.50 -0.81
C LEU A 125 8.25 13.27 -0.97
N ASP A 126 8.14 14.03 -2.05
CA ASP A 126 6.88 14.60 -2.52
C ASP A 126 6.38 13.83 -3.76
N VAL A 127 5.43 12.93 -3.55
CA VAL A 127 4.85 12.10 -4.63
C VAL A 127 4.01 12.89 -5.64
N ASP A 128 3.69 14.16 -5.36
CA ASP A 128 3.02 15.05 -6.33
C ASP A 128 4.02 15.66 -7.34
N SER A 129 5.32 15.59 -7.05
CA SER A 129 6.40 16.20 -7.84
C SER A 129 7.34 15.12 -8.40
N PRO A 130 7.30 14.80 -9.70
CA PRO A 130 8.20 13.83 -10.31
C PRO A 130 9.67 14.29 -10.32
N ASN A 131 9.89 15.58 -10.55
CA ASN A 131 11.18 16.25 -10.65
C ASN A 131 11.44 17.17 -9.46
N GLY A 132 12.65 17.75 -9.41
CA GLY A 132 13.04 18.75 -8.42
C GLY A 132 13.47 18.16 -7.08
N GLU A 133 13.87 19.04 -6.17
CA GLU A 133 14.34 18.64 -4.84
C GLU A 133 13.22 17.93 -4.06
N ASN A 134 13.53 16.76 -3.53
CA ASN A 134 12.60 15.85 -2.85
C ASN A 134 11.50 15.27 -3.76
N GLY A 135 11.58 15.49 -5.08
CA GLY A 135 10.71 14.83 -6.06
C GLY A 135 11.02 13.34 -6.20
N ILE A 136 10.22 12.64 -7.00
CA ILE A 136 10.30 11.17 -7.15
C ILE A 136 11.66 10.73 -7.73
N LEU A 137 12.13 11.37 -8.81
CA LEU A 137 13.37 10.96 -9.49
C LEU A 137 14.62 11.23 -8.62
N ASP A 138 14.68 12.41 -8.01
CA ASP A 138 15.70 12.80 -7.04
C ASP A 138 15.69 11.85 -5.82
N PHE A 139 14.52 11.48 -5.29
CA PHE A 139 14.38 10.46 -4.25
C PHE A 139 14.95 9.10 -4.67
N CYS A 140 14.62 8.63 -5.87
CA CYS A 140 15.15 7.38 -6.39
C CYS A 140 16.68 7.43 -6.56
N GLN A 141 17.22 8.58 -6.99
CA GLN A 141 18.66 8.79 -7.08
C GLN A 141 19.34 8.77 -5.71
N ARG A 142 18.77 9.45 -4.70
CA ARG A 142 19.27 9.42 -3.32
C ARG A 142 19.27 8.01 -2.75
N LEU A 143 18.20 7.24 -2.95
CA LEU A 143 18.14 5.85 -2.49
C LEU A 143 19.25 5.01 -3.14
N ARG A 144 19.44 5.12 -4.45
CA ARG A 144 20.51 4.41 -5.19
C ARG A 144 21.91 4.80 -4.71
N GLY A 145 22.13 6.06 -4.33
CA GLY A 145 23.43 6.52 -3.82
C GLY A 145 23.69 6.15 -2.34
N LYS A 146 22.62 6.05 -1.54
CA LYS A 146 22.70 5.84 -0.09
C LYS A 146 22.66 4.36 0.30
N TYR A 147 21.81 3.55 -0.33
CA TYR A 147 21.56 2.16 0.04
C TYR A 147 22.06 1.18 -1.03
N PRO A 148 22.62 0.03 -0.65
CA PRO A 148 23.11 -0.96 -1.61
C PRO A 148 21.98 -1.71 -2.33
N TYR A 149 20.80 -1.78 -1.71
CA TYR A 149 19.59 -2.37 -2.26
C TYR A 149 18.38 -1.92 -1.43
N ILE A 150 17.18 -2.27 -1.89
CA ILE A 150 15.96 -2.26 -1.07
C ILE A 150 15.25 -3.61 -1.19
N THR A 151 14.53 -4.02 -0.15
CA THR A 151 13.82 -5.32 -0.11
C THR A 151 12.33 -5.16 -0.32
N SER A 152 11.76 -4.02 0.08
CA SER A 152 10.33 -3.78 -0.04
C SER A 152 10.05 -2.30 -0.27
N LEU A 153 9.18 -2.00 -1.23
CA LEU A 153 8.64 -0.67 -1.49
C LEU A 153 7.13 -0.70 -1.25
N TYR A 154 6.65 0.01 -0.23
CA TYR A 154 5.23 0.24 -0.01
C TYR A 154 4.83 1.59 -0.61
N SER A 155 4.21 1.53 -1.79
CA SER A 155 3.60 2.67 -2.48
C SER A 155 2.24 2.96 -1.85
N ASN A 156 2.27 3.55 -0.65
CA ASN A 156 1.10 3.80 0.18
C ASN A 156 0.58 5.24 0.10
N ALA A 157 1.44 6.22 -0.18
CA ALA A 157 1.01 7.61 -0.33
C ALA A 157 -0.13 7.71 -1.36
N GLY A 158 -1.18 8.46 -1.01
CA GLY A 158 -2.37 8.59 -1.84
C GLY A 158 -3.23 9.76 -1.41
N VAL A 159 -4.12 10.19 -2.29
CA VAL A 159 -5.07 11.29 -2.06
C VAL A 159 -6.46 10.90 -2.54
N HIS A 160 -7.50 11.23 -1.77
CA HIS A 160 -8.89 10.96 -2.18
C HIS A 160 -9.46 12.06 -3.09
N GLY A 161 -9.17 13.33 -2.78
CA GLY A 161 -9.79 14.46 -3.49
C GLY A 161 -11.25 14.72 -3.08
N ALA A 162 -11.69 14.22 -1.93
CA ALA A 162 -13.02 14.50 -1.39
C ALA A 162 -13.16 16.00 -1.02
N ILE A 163 -14.28 16.61 -1.40
CA ILE A 163 -14.65 18.00 -1.10
C ILE A 163 -15.71 18.06 0.00
N SER A 164 -16.80 17.30 -0.18
CA SER A 164 -17.96 17.37 0.69
C SER A 164 -18.70 16.04 0.76
N GLN A 165 -19.48 15.85 1.82
CA GLN A 165 -20.31 14.68 2.01
C GLN A 165 -21.80 15.04 1.99
N ARG A 166 -22.58 14.40 1.11
CA ARG A 166 -24.03 14.57 0.97
C ARG A 166 -24.76 13.62 1.92
N TRP A 167 -24.96 14.06 3.17
CA TRP A 167 -25.59 13.26 4.23
C TRP A 167 -26.95 12.65 3.87
N GLY A 168 -27.81 13.38 3.15
CA GLY A 168 -29.10 12.85 2.69
C GLY A 168 -28.94 11.70 1.68
N ALA A 169 -27.94 11.79 0.79
CA ALA A 169 -27.61 10.71 -0.14
C ALA A 169 -27.02 9.50 0.59
N MET A 170 -26.22 9.70 1.64
CA MET A 170 -25.70 8.62 2.49
C MET A 170 -26.84 7.86 3.16
N VAL A 171 -27.80 8.57 3.77
CA VAL A 171 -28.99 7.94 4.39
C VAL A 171 -29.78 7.14 3.35
N LEU A 172 -29.96 7.71 2.16
CA LEU A 172 -30.65 7.02 1.07
C LEU A 172 -29.90 5.78 0.57
N GLU A 173 -28.57 5.81 0.53
CA GLU A 173 -27.74 4.66 0.16
C GLU A 173 -27.85 3.54 1.21
N VAL A 174 -27.91 3.90 2.51
CA VAL A 174 -28.19 2.94 3.60
C VAL A 174 -29.52 2.22 3.36
N PHE A 175 -30.57 2.95 2.96
CA PHE A 175 -31.87 2.34 2.63
C PHE A 175 -31.83 1.48 1.37
N ARG A 176 -31.01 1.85 0.37
CA ARG A 176 -30.95 1.16 -0.93
C ARG A 176 -30.11 -0.12 -0.92
N LYS A 177 -28.92 -0.05 -0.32
CA LYS A 177 -27.92 -1.13 -0.38
C LYS A 177 -27.53 -1.68 1.00
N GLY A 178 -28.12 -1.13 2.06
CA GLY A 178 -27.86 -1.55 3.42
C GLY A 178 -26.71 -0.77 4.07
N LEU A 179 -26.70 -0.81 5.41
CA LEU A 179 -25.75 -0.07 6.24
C LEU A 179 -24.29 -0.48 5.98
N LEU A 180 -24.02 -1.78 5.86
CA LEU A 180 -22.67 -2.29 5.63
C LEU A 180 -22.08 -1.78 4.31
N TYR A 181 -22.85 -1.83 3.23
CA TYR A 181 -22.39 -1.35 1.93
C TYR A 181 -22.15 0.15 1.96
N ALA A 182 -23.14 0.93 2.43
CA ALA A 182 -23.08 2.38 2.44
C ALA A 182 -21.89 2.89 3.27
N CYS A 183 -21.58 2.29 4.42
CA CYS A 183 -20.45 2.72 5.24
C CYS A 183 -19.07 2.23 4.72
N SER A 184 -19.04 1.28 3.79
CA SER A 184 -17.80 0.76 3.19
C SER A 184 -17.50 1.36 1.80
N HIS A 185 -18.52 1.95 1.16
CA HIS A 185 -18.45 2.50 -0.20
C HIS A 185 -19.10 3.89 -0.23
N ASP A 186 -18.27 4.92 -0.37
CA ASP A 186 -18.68 6.32 -0.22
C ASP A 186 -19.01 7.03 -1.53
N LYS A 187 -18.77 6.39 -2.68
CA LYS A 187 -18.99 6.95 -4.03
C LYS A 187 -20.34 7.64 -4.22
N ALA A 188 -21.42 7.07 -3.68
CA ALA A 188 -22.78 7.54 -3.91
C ALA A 188 -23.05 8.91 -3.26
N TYR A 189 -22.28 9.29 -2.24
CA TYR A 189 -22.57 10.44 -1.39
C TYR A 189 -21.35 11.31 -1.08
N MET A 190 -20.14 10.92 -1.45
CA MET A 190 -18.94 11.74 -1.35
C MET A 190 -18.73 12.51 -2.64
N ASP A 191 -18.57 13.83 -2.58
CA ASP A 191 -18.22 14.68 -3.73
C ASP A 191 -16.70 14.80 -3.84
N GLU A 192 -16.20 14.76 -5.07
CA GLU A 192 -14.76 14.78 -5.36
C GLU A 192 -14.41 15.95 -6.29
N GLU A 193 -13.17 16.42 -6.17
CA GLU A 193 -12.63 17.52 -6.97
C GLU A 193 -12.37 17.09 -8.42
N VAL A 194 -13.13 17.68 -9.34
CA VAL A 194 -12.99 17.44 -10.78
C VAL A 194 -11.96 18.38 -11.37
N GLY A 195 -11.10 17.88 -12.24
CA GLY A 195 -10.13 18.70 -12.98
C GLY A 195 -8.95 19.21 -12.15
N ARG A 196 -8.73 18.68 -10.94
CA ARG A 196 -7.63 19.07 -10.08
C ARG A 196 -6.29 18.79 -10.76
N LEU A 197 -5.51 19.85 -10.98
CA LEU A 197 -4.14 19.75 -11.50
C LEU A 197 -3.10 19.65 -10.38
N SER A 198 -1.97 19.03 -10.68
CA SER A 198 -0.75 19.01 -9.85
C SER A 198 -0.23 20.43 -9.62
N ARG A 199 0.68 20.61 -8.65
CA ARG A 199 1.23 21.94 -8.30
C ARG A 199 1.86 22.69 -9.49
N ASP A 200 2.54 21.96 -10.37
CA ASP A 200 3.15 22.49 -11.60
C ASP A 200 2.14 22.70 -12.75
N LYS A 201 0.87 22.35 -12.52
CA LYS A 201 -0.24 22.44 -13.46
C LYS A 201 -0.06 21.61 -14.75
N GLN A 202 0.82 20.62 -14.73
CA GLN A 202 1.12 19.79 -15.91
C GLN A 202 0.33 18.47 -15.93
N ARG A 203 -0.17 18.00 -14.79
CA ARG A 203 -0.79 16.68 -14.65
C ARG A 203 -2.09 16.73 -13.87
N GLY A 204 -2.97 15.75 -14.05
CA GLY A 204 -4.04 15.46 -13.08
C GLY A 204 -3.44 15.07 -11.73
N ALA A 205 -3.79 15.80 -10.66
CA ALA A 205 -3.17 15.61 -9.35
C ALA A 205 -3.49 14.24 -8.73
N ILE A 206 -4.75 13.82 -8.80
CA ILE A 206 -5.21 12.57 -8.16
C ILE A 206 -4.65 11.36 -8.92
N TRP A 207 -4.72 11.39 -10.26
CA TRP A 207 -4.02 10.44 -11.12
C TRP A 207 -2.50 10.44 -10.90
N GLY A 208 -1.90 11.63 -10.82
CA GLY A 208 -0.46 11.81 -10.62
C GLY A 208 0.03 11.13 -9.34
N ILE A 209 -0.69 11.32 -8.24
CA ILE A 209 -0.33 10.79 -6.92
C ILE A 209 -0.71 9.30 -6.78
N ASN A 210 -1.89 8.89 -7.24
CA ASN A 210 -2.38 7.53 -6.99
C ASN A 210 -1.97 6.53 -8.08
N THR A 211 -1.69 6.98 -9.31
CA THR A 211 -1.41 6.11 -10.46
C THR A 211 0.03 6.29 -10.94
N PHE A 212 0.40 7.50 -11.34
CA PHE A 212 1.71 7.75 -11.95
C PHE A 212 2.87 7.65 -10.95
N ALA A 213 2.74 8.19 -9.73
CA ALA A 213 3.81 8.17 -8.75
C ALA A 213 4.19 6.74 -8.29
N PRO A 214 3.25 5.84 -7.97
CA PRO A 214 3.55 4.43 -7.71
C PRO A 214 4.24 3.75 -8.91
N TYR A 215 3.78 4.02 -10.14
CA TYR A 215 4.41 3.50 -11.34
C TYR A 215 5.85 3.98 -11.49
N LEU A 216 6.09 5.29 -11.36
CA LEU A 216 7.40 5.90 -11.52
C LEU A 216 8.37 5.44 -10.43
N LEU A 217 7.96 5.45 -9.15
CA LEU A 217 8.78 4.92 -8.04
C LEU A 217 9.17 3.47 -8.29
N SER A 218 8.20 2.65 -8.68
CA SER A 218 8.42 1.22 -8.93
C SER A 218 9.43 1.03 -10.06
N THR A 219 9.18 1.63 -11.22
CA THR A 219 10.02 1.48 -12.41
C THR A 219 11.45 1.99 -12.21
N GLU A 220 11.64 3.10 -11.48
CA GLU A 220 12.97 3.65 -11.20
C GLU A 220 13.74 2.89 -10.11
N LEU A 221 13.04 2.14 -9.25
CA LEU A 221 13.64 1.36 -8.16
C LEU A 221 13.72 -0.14 -8.43
N ILE A 222 13.17 -0.66 -9.55
CA ILE A 222 13.31 -2.07 -9.97
C ILE A 222 14.77 -2.52 -9.89
N GLY A 223 15.70 -1.74 -10.43
CA GLY A 223 17.13 -2.10 -10.43
C GLY A 223 17.73 -2.21 -9.02
N LEU A 224 17.28 -1.37 -8.08
CA LEU A 224 17.72 -1.39 -6.67
C LEU A 224 17.07 -2.54 -5.88
N LEU A 225 15.83 -2.91 -6.23
CA LEU A 225 15.15 -4.09 -5.69
C LEU A 225 15.85 -5.38 -6.14
N GLN A 226 16.22 -5.46 -7.43
CA GLN A 226 16.91 -6.63 -8.00
C GLN A 226 18.28 -6.91 -7.37
N GLN A 227 18.89 -5.91 -6.73
CA GLN A 227 20.15 -6.03 -5.98
C GLN A 227 19.97 -6.64 -4.58
N SER A 228 18.73 -6.91 -4.16
CA SER A 228 18.46 -7.50 -2.84
C SER A 228 19.10 -8.90 -2.70
N PRO A 229 19.85 -9.16 -1.60
CA PRO A 229 20.57 -10.42 -1.39
C PRO A 229 19.69 -11.67 -1.49
N SER A 230 20.19 -12.69 -2.19
CA SER A 230 19.49 -13.98 -2.33
C SER A 230 19.42 -14.81 -1.05
N SER A 231 20.23 -14.46 -0.04
CA SER A 231 20.18 -14.99 1.32
C SER A 231 18.87 -14.65 2.05
N LEU A 232 18.17 -13.59 1.64
CA LEU A 232 16.90 -13.20 2.24
C LEU A 232 15.77 -14.14 1.78
N PRO A 233 14.85 -14.52 2.69
CA PRO A 233 13.93 -15.64 2.47
C PRO A 233 12.79 -15.38 1.47
N PHE A 234 12.60 -14.14 1.02
CA PHE A 234 11.55 -13.76 0.06
C PHE A 234 12.14 -12.88 -1.04
N SER A 235 11.64 -12.99 -2.27
CA SER A 235 12.04 -12.07 -3.33
C SER A 235 11.57 -10.63 -3.03
N PRO A 236 12.34 -9.62 -3.45
CA PRO A 236 12.01 -8.22 -3.19
C PRO A 236 10.60 -7.87 -3.68
N ARG A 237 9.92 -6.97 -2.95
CA ARG A 237 8.49 -6.70 -3.09
C ARG A 237 8.19 -5.24 -3.42
N ILE A 238 7.23 -5.02 -4.30
CA ILE A 238 6.54 -3.75 -4.49
C ILE A 238 5.10 -3.98 -4.05
N ILE A 239 4.64 -3.20 -3.07
CA ILE A 239 3.29 -3.31 -2.51
C ILE A 239 2.57 -1.99 -2.74
N TYR A 240 1.52 -2.04 -3.54
CA TYR A 240 0.68 -0.88 -3.82
C TYR A 240 -0.58 -0.89 -2.96
N THR A 241 -0.84 0.22 -2.26
CA THR A 241 -2.07 0.38 -1.48
C THR A 241 -3.22 0.80 -2.40
N THR A 242 -4.08 -0.16 -2.75
CA THR A 242 -5.31 0.06 -3.52
C THR A 242 -6.52 0.30 -2.61
N SER A 243 -7.74 0.24 -3.14
CA SER A 243 -8.99 0.49 -2.42
C SER A 243 -10.06 -0.54 -2.75
N SER A 244 -10.91 -0.84 -1.78
CA SER A 244 -12.08 -1.70 -1.96
C SER A 244 -13.11 -1.12 -2.94
N THR A 245 -13.04 0.19 -3.21
CA THR A 245 -14.00 0.88 -4.06
C THR A 245 -13.66 0.84 -5.55
N THR A 246 -12.56 0.22 -5.98
CA THR A 246 -12.22 0.17 -7.40
C THR A 246 -13.18 -0.75 -8.17
N GLU A 247 -13.87 -0.22 -9.19
CA GLU A 247 -14.77 -1.01 -10.03
C GLU A 247 -14.50 -0.68 -11.50
N LEU A 248 -14.63 -1.67 -12.40
CA LEU A 248 -14.48 -1.45 -13.84
C LEU A 248 -15.57 -0.52 -14.38
N SER A 249 -16.76 -0.60 -13.78
CA SER A 249 -17.93 0.21 -14.11
C SER A 249 -17.68 1.73 -13.98
N ASP A 250 -16.67 2.15 -13.22
CA ASP A 250 -16.31 3.57 -13.13
C ASP A 250 -15.85 4.15 -14.47
N PHE A 251 -15.46 3.31 -15.43
CA PHE A 251 -15.05 3.69 -16.78
C PHE A 251 -16.17 3.52 -17.83
N ASP A 252 -17.39 3.16 -17.44
CA ASP A 252 -18.48 2.92 -18.38
C ASP A 252 -18.90 4.18 -19.12
N GLY A 253 -19.06 4.05 -20.44
CA GLY A 253 -19.43 5.17 -21.32
C GLY A 253 -18.32 6.20 -21.52
N LEU A 254 -17.10 5.94 -21.03
CA LEU A 254 -15.93 6.80 -21.19
C LEU A 254 -14.93 6.15 -22.15
N ASP A 255 -14.33 6.97 -23.01
CA ASP A 255 -13.13 6.58 -23.74
C ASP A 255 -11.90 6.91 -22.87
N PRO A 256 -11.17 5.91 -22.34
CA PRO A 256 -9.98 6.15 -21.52
C PRO A 256 -8.94 7.03 -22.23
N ALA A 257 -8.84 6.94 -23.56
CA ALA A 257 -7.89 7.73 -24.34
C ALA A 257 -8.25 9.23 -24.39
N ALA A 258 -9.52 9.57 -24.18
CA ALA A 258 -9.98 10.96 -24.16
C ALA A 258 -9.66 11.69 -22.84
N ASP A 259 -9.37 10.94 -21.77
CA ASP A 259 -9.03 11.47 -20.46
C ASP A 259 -7.97 10.62 -19.74
N PRO A 260 -6.75 10.51 -20.30
CA PRO A 260 -5.73 9.57 -19.81
C PRO A 260 -5.22 9.92 -18.40
N GLN A 261 -5.42 11.16 -17.94
CA GLN A 261 -5.05 11.63 -16.60
C GLN A 261 -6.26 11.83 -15.67
N LEU A 262 -7.45 11.33 -16.06
CA LEU A 262 -8.66 11.27 -15.25
C LEU A 262 -9.14 12.64 -14.72
N LEU A 263 -8.98 13.70 -15.51
CA LEU A 263 -9.33 15.07 -15.14
C LEU A 263 -10.83 15.36 -15.28
N ARG A 264 -11.56 14.62 -16.11
CA ARG A 264 -12.96 14.87 -16.45
C ARG A 264 -13.93 14.03 -15.62
N MET A 265 -13.42 13.06 -14.86
CA MET A 265 -14.24 12.16 -14.04
C MET A 265 -14.79 12.88 -12.80
N SER A 266 -16.08 12.67 -12.50
CA SER A 266 -16.74 13.20 -11.30
C SER A 266 -16.45 12.41 -10.03
N LYS A 267 -15.91 11.19 -10.20
CA LYS A 267 -15.37 10.28 -9.18
C LYS A 267 -14.05 9.75 -9.71
N VAL A 268 -12.95 10.32 -9.27
CA VAL A 268 -11.61 10.07 -9.82
C VAL A 268 -10.77 9.19 -8.90
N TYR A 269 -11.07 9.15 -7.61
CA TYR A 269 -10.32 8.34 -6.64
C TYR A 269 -10.29 6.86 -7.00
N ALA A 270 -11.46 6.21 -7.11
CA ALA A 270 -11.55 4.79 -7.44
C ALA A 270 -10.94 4.44 -8.81
N PRO A 271 -11.23 5.17 -9.90
CA PRO A 271 -10.53 5.00 -11.19
C PRO A 271 -9.01 5.12 -11.12
N SER A 272 -8.49 6.10 -10.37
CA SER A 272 -7.05 6.28 -10.22
C SER A 272 -6.40 5.07 -9.50
N LYS A 273 -7.10 4.51 -8.51
CA LYS A 273 -6.66 3.31 -7.81
C LYS A 273 -6.72 2.06 -8.70
N TYR A 274 -7.79 1.91 -9.48
CA TYR A 274 -7.95 0.81 -10.45
C TYR A 274 -6.87 0.85 -11.53
N ALA A 275 -6.56 2.03 -12.08
CA ALA A 275 -5.46 2.21 -13.03
C ALA A 275 -4.11 1.79 -12.42
N GLY A 276 -3.88 2.12 -11.14
CA GLY A 276 -2.71 1.66 -10.39
C GLY A 276 -2.64 0.14 -10.26
N ASP A 277 -3.76 -0.54 -9.97
CA ASP A 277 -3.81 -2.01 -9.89
C ASP A 277 -3.34 -2.66 -11.20
N LEU A 278 -3.82 -2.15 -12.35
CA LEU A 278 -3.45 -2.67 -13.67
C LEU A 278 -1.96 -2.50 -13.97
N LEU A 279 -1.38 -1.35 -13.60
CA LEU A 279 0.04 -1.05 -13.82
C LEU A 279 0.96 -1.89 -12.93
N ILE A 280 0.61 -2.07 -11.65
CA ILE A 280 1.39 -2.87 -10.69
C ILE A 280 1.37 -4.34 -11.09
N ASP A 281 0.22 -4.85 -11.51
CA ASP A 281 0.07 -6.20 -12.05
C ASP A 281 0.93 -6.42 -13.31
N ASP A 282 1.00 -5.45 -14.22
CA ASP A 282 1.92 -5.49 -15.36
C ASP A 282 3.41 -5.50 -14.94
N LEU A 283 3.79 -4.75 -13.91
CA LEU A 283 5.15 -4.84 -13.35
C LEU A 283 5.45 -6.24 -12.79
N ASP A 284 4.50 -6.91 -12.15
CA ASP A 284 4.68 -8.31 -11.70
C ASP A 284 4.87 -9.24 -12.89
N ARG A 285 4.14 -9.04 -14.00
CA ARG A 285 4.34 -9.85 -15.21
C ARG A 285 5.74 -9.69 -15.80
N ARG A 286 6.26 -8.46 -15.81
CA ARG A 286 7.56 -8.14 -16.41
C ARG A 286 8.74 -8.57 -15.54
N TYR A 287 8.62 -8.43 -14.22
CA TYR A 287 9.75 -8.56 -13.29
C TYR A 287 9.58 -9.66 -12.24
N GLY A 288 8.38 -10.20 -12.04
CA GLY A 288 8.07 -11.20 -11.02
C GLY A 288 8.54 -12.60 -11.33
N ARG A 289 9.15 -12.84 -12.50
CA ARG A 289 9.80 -14.09 -12.86
C ARG A 289 11.32 -13.94 -12.78
N PRO A 290 12.04 -14.94 -12.23
CA PRO A 290 13.49 -14.90 -12.20
C PRO A 290 14.03 -14.89 -13.64
N SER A 291 15.06 -14.07 -13.87
CA SER A 291 15.85 -14.06 -15.10
C SER A 291 17.26 -14.53 -14.77
N ALA A 292 18.00 -15.05 -15.77
CA ALA A 292 19.33 -15.64 -15.58
C ALA A 292 20.29 -14.72 -14.79
N ASP A 293 20.20 -13.41 -15.01
CA ASP A 293 21.11 -12.42 -14.44
C ASP A 293 20.49 -11.53 -13.35
N ARG A 294 19.19 -11.72 -13.03
CA ARG A 294 18.46 -10.79 -12.15
C ARG A 294 17.44 -11.50 -11.28
N ARG A 295 17.45 -11.14 -9.99
CA ARG A 295 16.45 -11.61 -9.02
C ARG A 295 15.05 -11.14 -9.42
N ALA A 296 14.06 -12.01 -9.25
CA ALA A 296 12.66 -11.65 -9.44
C ALA A 296 12.26 -10.52 -8.48
N VAL A 297 11.39 -9.62 -8.93
CA VAL A 297 10.75 -8.59 -8.09
C VAL A 297 9.25 -8.79 -8.21
N ARG A 298 8.60 -9.18 -7.11
CA ARG A 298 7.14 -9.33 -7.10
C ARG A 298 6.47 -7.99 -6.88
N ALA A 299 5.47 -7.68 -7.68
CA ALA A 299 4.66 -6.46 -7.54
C ALA A 299 3.20 -6.86 -7.25
N LEU A 300 2.67 -6.41 -6.12
CA LEU A 300 1.40 -6.90 -5.58
C LEU A 300 0.57 -5.74 -5.06
N CYS A 301 -0.74 -5.93 -5.04
CA CYS A 301 -1.69 -4.95 -4.51
C CYS A 301 -2.27 -5.42 -3.18
N GLY A 302 -2.45 -4.49 -2.25
CA GLY A 302 -3.17 -4.73 -1.01
C GLY A 302 -4.24 -3.66 -0.75
N GLU A 303 -5.43 -4.08 -0.35
CA GLU A 303 -6.48 -3.16 0.12
C GLU A 303 -6.55 -3.16 1.66
N PRO A 304 -6.56 -1.97 2.29
CA PRO A 304 -6.56 -1.88 3.74
C PRO A 304 -7.96 -1.91 4.37
N GLY A 305 -9.02 -2.08 3.58
CA GLY A 305 -10.40 -1.86 4.02
C GLY A 305 -10.69 -0.40 4.39
N CYS A 306 -11.78 -0.19 5.13
CA CYS A 306 -12.28 1.10 5.59
C CYS A 306 -11.88 1.32 7.05
N VAL A 307 -10.88 2.19 7.28
CA VAL A 307 -10.41 2.54 8.62
C VAL A 307 -10.43 4.05 8.82
N ALA A 308 -10.84 4.47 10.01
CA ALA A 308 -10.85 5.88 10.38
C ALA A 308 -9.41 6.40 10.45
N THR A 309 -9.01 7.21 9.47
CA THR A 309 -7.70 7.87 9.45
C THR A 309 -7.86 9.38 9.39
N ASN A 310 -6.74 10.07 9.57
CA ASN A 310 -6.66 11.50 9.36
C ASN A 310 -6.93 11.92 7.89
N ALA A 311 -7.02 11.01 6.92
CA ALA A 311 -7.40 11.36 5.54
C ALA A 311 -8.83 11.94 5.48
N ALA A 312 -9.69 11.60 6.44
CA ALA A 312 -11.01 12.20 6.57
C ALA A 312 -10.99 13.67 7.06
N LYS A 313 -9.84 14.16 7.55
CA LYS A 313 -9.72 15.57 7.96
C LYS A 313 -10.01 16.51 6.82
N ASP A 314 -9.52 16.21 5.62
CA ASP A 314 -9.54 17.15 4.50
C ASP A 314 -10.96 17.57 4.09
N TRP A 315 -11.99 16.71 4.25
CA TRP A 315 -13.39 17.03 3.94
C TRP A 315 -14.27 17.29 5.18
N MET A 316 -13.83 16.91 6.38
CA MET A 316 -14.56 17.19 7.63
C MET A 316 -14.19 18.54 8.27
N MET A 317 -13.17 19.24 7.74
CA MET A 317 -12.45 20.33 8.41
C MET A 317 -13.13 21.71 8.48
N GLU A 318 -14.42 21.82 8.14
CA GLU A 318 -15.15 23.10 8.27
C GLU A 318 -16.18 23.12 9.40
N SER A 319 -16.32 22.03 10.18
CA SER A 319 -17.31 21.99 11.26
C SER A 319 -16.69 22.14 12.66
N PRO A 320 -17.23 23.01 13.54
CA PRO A 320 -16.89 23.01 14.97
C PRO A 320 -17.23 21.67 15.65
N LEU A 321 -18.01 20.80 14.98
CA LEU A 321 -18.33 19.44 15.42
C LEU A 321 -17.32 18.40 14.93
N TYR A 322 -16.21 18.78 14.30
CA TYR A 322 -15.23 17.84 13.72
C TYR A 322 -14.85 16.70 14.67
N GLY A 323 -14.46 17.01 15.92
CA GLY A 323 -14.08 15.99 16.89
C GLY A 323 -15.22 15.04 17.24
N PHE A 324 -16.46 15.55 17.31
CA PHE A 324 -17.65 14.75 17.52
C PHE A 324 -17.95 13.84 16.32
N LEU A 325 -17.92 14.38 15.11
CA LEU A 325 -18.16 13.60 13.88
C LEU A 325 -17.09 12.52 13.69
N GLN A 326 -15.83 12.81 14.04
CA GLN A 326 -14.75 11.83 13.99
C GLN A 326 -14.96 10.71 15.02
N ALA A 327 -15.35 11.06 16.25
CA ALA A 327 -15.68 10.07 17.28
C ALA A 327 -16.90 9.23 16.87
N ALA A 328 -17.93 9.86 16.30
CA ALA A 328 -19.11 9.17 15.79
C ALA A 328 -18.75 8.19 14.67
N ASN A 329 -17.90 8.59 13.72
CA ASN A 329 -17.45 7.70 12.65
C ASN A 329 -16.68 6.48 13.20
N LEU A 330 -15.82 6.69 14.20
CA LEU A 330 -15.11 5.59 14.86
C LEU A 330 -16.07 4.62 15.56
N ILE A 331 -17.10 5.15 16.25
CA ILE A 331 -18.14 4.33 16.90
C ILE A 331 -18.92 3.54 15.84
N VAL A 332 -19.30 4.16 14.72
CA VAL A 332 -19.97 3.46 13.63
C VAL A 332 -19.11 2.32 13.12
N PHE A 333 -17.83 2.55 12.82
CA PHE A 333 -16.94 1.49 12.33
C PHE A 333 -16.77 0.35 13.34
N LEU A 334 -16.68 0.68 14.63
CA LEU A 334 -16.64 -0.32 15.71
C LEU A 334 -17.93 -1.16 15.73
N LEU A 335 -19.09 -0.53 15.64
CA LEU A 335 -20.39 -1.23 15.60
C LEU A 335 -20.51 -2.12 14.36
N LEU A 336 -20.12 -1.61 13.18
CA LEU A 336 -20.13 -2.38 11.93
C LEU A 336 -19.23 -3.61 12.03
N ARG A 337 -18.04 -3.46 12.62
CA ARG A 337 -17.16 -4.59 12.90
C ARG A 337 -17.83 -5.61 13.82
N LEU A 338 -18.45 -5.17 14.91
CA LEU A 338 -19.10 -6.06 15.88
C LEU A 338 -20.25 -6.88 15.27
N ILE A 339 -21.00 -6.31 14.32
CA ILE A 339 -22.05 -7.04 13.58
C ILE A 339 -21.51 -7.87 12.41
N GLY A 340 -20.18 -8.01 12.27
CA GLY A 340 -19.55 -8.90 11.31
C GLY A 340 -19.15 -8.26 9.99
N SER A 341 -18.97 -6.94 9.92
CA SER A 341 -18.45 -6.31 8.71
C SER A 341 -17.00 -6.75 8.42
N PRO A 342 -16.71 -7.30 7.23
CA PRO A 342 -15.35 -7.67 6.85
C PRO A 342 -14.51 -6.45 6.44
N TYR A 343 -15.14 -5.31 6.18
CA TYR A 343 -14.49 -4.13 5.60
C TYR A 343 -13.97 -3.12 6.62
N HIS A 344 -14.25 -3.30 7.92
CA HIS A 344 -13.91 -2.31 8.96
C HIS A 344 -12.88 -2.84 9.96
N PRO A 345 -11.57 -2.81 9.61
CA PRO A 345 -10.49 -3.13 10.53
C PRO A 345 -10.53 -2.29 11.81
N ARG A 346 -9.98 -2.83 12.90
CA ARG A 346 -10.05 -2.20 14.23
C ARG A 346 -9.29 -0.89 14.27
N ASP A 347 -8.13 -0.89 13.65
CA ASP A 347 -7.17 0.19 13.65
C ASP A 347 -6.30 0.11 12.38
N THR A 348 -5.39 1.06 12.22
CA THR A 348 -4.51 1.11 11.05
C THR A 348 -3.54 -0.06 10.96
N GLU A 349 -3.21 -0.75 12.06
CA GLU A 349 -2.34 -1.93 12.00
C GLU A 349 -3.13 -3.16 11.53
N ASP A 350 -4.36 -3.33 12.03
CA ASP A 350 -5.29 -4.37 11.60
C ASP A 350 -5.59 -4.25 10.09
N ALA A 351 -5.74 -3.01 9.61
CA ALA A 351 -5.91 -2.68 8.20
C ALA A 351 -4.71 -3.07 7.32
N THR A 352 -3.52 -3.25 7.89
CA THR A 352 -2.31 -3.58 7.11
C THR A 352 -2.14 -5.07 6.82
N ALA A 353 -3.06 -5.93 7.29
CA ALA A 353 -2.93 -7.39 7.18
C ALA A 353 -2.66 -7.85 5.75
N GLY A 354 -3.46 -7.41 4.77
CA GLY A 354 -3.25 -7.77 3.36
C GLY A 354 -1.95 -7.22 2.77
N LEU A 355 -1.57 -5.99 3.13
CA LEU A 355 -0.34 -5.34 2.67
C LEU A 355 0.91 -6.07 3.17
N LEU A 356 0.96 -6.43 4.46
CA LEU A 356 2.10 -7.14 5.03
C LEU A 356 2.14 -8.60 4.62
N TYR A 357 0.99 -9.25 4.44
CA TYR A 357 0.93 -10.60 3.89
C TYR A 357 1.55 -10.66 2.50
N ALA A 358 1.15 -9.75 1.61
CA ALA A 358 1.74 -9.63 0.27
C ALA A 358 3.27 -9.43 0.32
N ALA A 359 3.75 -8.71 1.34
CA ALA A 359 5.17 -8.42 1.50
C ALA A 359 6.00 -9.55 2.10
N LEU A 360 5.44 -10.32 3.04
CA LEU A 360 6.20 -11.22 3.91
C LEU A 360 5.91 -12.70 3.68
N VAL A 361 4.80 -13.05 3.01
CA VAL A 361 4.50 -14.45 2.71
C VAL A 361 5.58 -15.03 1.78
N PRO A 362 6.04 -16.28 2.01
CA PRO A 362 6.96 -16.96 1.12
C PRO A 362 6.47 -17.01 -0.33
N ASP A 363 7.39 -16.92 -1.29
CA ASP A 363 7.12 -16.86 -2.73
C ASP A 363 6.23 -18.02 -3.23
N GLU A 364 6.39 -19.22 -2.65
CA GLU A 364 5.65 -20.44 -2.99
C GLU A 364 4.15 -20.37 -2.71
N HIS A 365 3.73 -19.46 -1.83
CA HIS A 365 2.33 -19.26 -1.47
C HIS A 365 1.68 -18.09 -2.22
N LEU A 366 2.45 -17.35 -3.03
CA LEU A 366 1.90 -16.33 -3.90
C LEU A 366 1.39 -16.94 -5.20
N PRO A 367 0.31 -16.38 -5.78
CA PRO A 367 -0.04 -16.66 -7.16
C PRO A 367 1.16 -16.40 -8.09
N PRO A 368 1.33 -17.20 -9.16
CA PRO A 368 2.47 -17.06 -10.06
C PRO A 368 2.45 -15.71 -10.77
N ALA A 369 3.63 -15.12 -10.93
CA ALA A 369 3.79 -13.86 -11.64
C ALA A 369 3.31 -13.95 -13.09
N GLY A 370 2.43 -13.03 -13.48
CA GLY A 370 1.76 -13.05 -14.78
C GLY A 370 0.81 -14.22 -14.98
N GLY A 371 0.15 -14.67 -13.91
CA GLY A 371 -1.02 -15.53 -14.01
C GLY A 371 -2.16 -14.88 -14.81
N ASN A 372 -3.14 -15.70 -15.20
CA ASN A 372 -4.28 -15.26 -16.00
C ASN A 372 -5.23 -14.32 -15.25
N GLU A 373 -5.13 -14.23 -13.92
CA GLU A 373 -6.05 -13.47 -13.09
C GLU A 373 -5.32 -12.34 -12.37
N ARG A 374 -5.87 -11.14 -12.49
CA ARG A 374 -5.46 -9.97 -11.71
C ARG A 374 -6.11 -10.04 -10.34
N PHE A 375 -5.36 -9.76 -9.28
CA PHE A 375 -5.83 -9.92 -7.91
C PHE A 375 -5.19 -8.92 -6.96
N ARG A 376 -5.73 -8.85 -5.75
CA ARG A 376 -5.16 -8.14 -4.60
C ARG A 376 -5.40 -8.92 -3.32
N PHE A 377 -4.66 -8.55 -2.27
CA PHE A 377 -4.86 -9.06 -0.93
C PHE A 377 -5.64 -8.06 -0.08
N GLY A 378 -6.76 -8.48 0.50
CA GLY A 378 -7.58 -7.63 1.36
C GLY A 378 -7.46 -7.95 2.83
N ALA A 379 -7.52 -6.91 3.67
CA ALA A 379 -7.71 -7.09 5.11
C ALA A 379 -9.18 -7.45 5.39
N HIS A 380 -9.40 -8.63 5.97
CA HIS A 380 -10.72 -9.11 6.38
C HIS A 380 -10.90 -8.93 7.89
N ALA A 381 -11.74 -7.98 8.28
CA ALA A 381 -12.04 -7.69 9.67
C ALA A 381 -12.92 -8.77 10.32
N HIS A 382 -12.65 -9.06 11.60
CA HIS A 382 -13.46 -9.96 12.43
C HIS A 382 -13.98 -9.23 13.67
N PRO A 383 -15.15 -9.59 14.21
CA PRO A 383 -15.73 -8.90 15.38
C PRO A 383 -14.78 -8.78 16.58
N LEU A 384 -14.10 -9.88 16.95
CA LEU A 384 -13.36 -9.98 18.22
C LEU A 384 -11.88 -10.36 18.09
N ARG A 385 -11.40 -10.67 16.88
CA ARG A 385 -10.00 -11.06 16.62
C ARG A 385 -9.36 -10.14 15.59
N ASP A 386 -8.03 -10.23 15.46
CA ASP A 386 -7.28 -9.51 14.44
C ASP A 386 -7.73 -9.94 13.02
N ALA A 387 -7.54 -9.06 12.05
CA ALA A 387 -7.91 -9.25 10.67
C ALA A 387 -7.16 -10.42 10.03
N THR A 388 -7.86 -11.16 9.17
CA THR A 388 -7.25 -12.16 8.28
C THR A 388 -7.04 -11.56 6.90
N VAL A 389 -6.51 -12.37 5.98
CA VAL A 389 -6.23 -11.93 4.60
C VAL A 389 -7.06 -12.71 3.61
N ASP A 390 -7.68 -12.00 2.69
CA ASP A 390 -8.46 -12.58 1.59
C ASP A 390 -7.78 -12.36 0.25
N TYR A 391 -7.91 -13.34 -0.65
CA TYR A 391 -7.67 -13.18 -2.07
C TYR A 391 -8.89 -12.51 -2.71
N ILE A 392 -8.69 -11.38 -3.36
CA ILE A 392 -9.75 -10.61 -4.01
C ILE A 392 -9.40 -10.50 -5.51
N PRO A 393 -10.18 -11.13 -6.41
CA PRO A 393 -10.04 -10.89 -7.84
C PRO A 393 -10.25 -9.41 -8.17
N LEU A 394 -9.45 -8.86 -9.07
CA LEU A 394 -9.68 -7.51 -9.58
C LEU A 394 -10.92 -7.53 -10.47
N ASP A 395 -11.86 -6.61 -10.21
CA ASP A 395 -13.10 -6.50 -10.98
C ASP A 395 -12.82 -6.33 -12.47
N GLY A 396 -13.50 -7.13 -13.29
CA GLY A 396 -13.30 -7.14 -14.74
C GLY A 396 -11.86 -7.38 -15.19
N GLY A 397 -10.98 -7.95 -14.35
CA GLY A 397 -9.54 -8.00 -14.58
C GLY A 397 -9.09 -8.73 -15.86
N LYS A 398 -9.94 -9.58 -16.45
CA LYS A 398 -9.73 -10.30 -17.72
C LYS A 398 -10.51 -9.69 -18.90
N SER A 399 -11.18 -8.57 -18.69
CA SER A 399 -12.03 -7.94 -19.71
C SER A 399 -11.21 -7.15 -20.71
N GLU A 400 -11.72 -7.05 -21.95
CA GLU A 400 -11.13 -6.21 -22.98
C GLU A 400 -11.10 -4.72 -22.56
N GLN A 401 -12.11 -4.27 -21.79
CA GLN A 401 -12.18 -2.91 -21.28
C GLN A 401 -11.02 -2.62 -20.30
N ALA A 402 -10.76 -3.52 -19.36
CA ALA A 402 -9.62 -3.40 -18.45
C ALA A 402 -8.28 -3.36 -19.22
N ASP A 403 -8.13 -4.16 -20.27
CA ASP A 403 -6.92 -4.13 -21.10
C ASP A 403 -6.79 -2.84 -21.93
N ARG A 404 -7.90 -2.26 -22.39
CA ARG A 404 -7.90 -0.94 -23.05
C ARG A 404 -7.48 0.16 -22.08
N ILE A 405 -8.05 0.16 -20.86
CA ILE A 405 -7.67 1.11 -19.80
C ILE A 405 -6.18 0.97 -19.49
N PHE A 406 -5.71 -0.25 -19.25
CA PHE A 406 -4.29 -0.54 -18.99
C PHE A 406 -3.38 0.04 -20.07
N LYS A 407 -3.66 -0.22 -21.36
CA LYS A 407 -2.83 0.26 -22.48
C LYS A 407 -2.72 1.78 -22.50
N VAL A 408 -3.83 2.48 -22.30
CA VAL A 408 -3.86 3.94 -22.25
C VAL A 408 -3.07 4.47 -21.05
N GLN A 409 -3.31 3.91 -19.86
CA GLN A 409 -2.67 4.33 -18.63
C GLN A 409 -1.15 4.10 -18.65
N LEU A 410 -0.71 2.96 -19.19
CA LEU A 410 0.70 2.65 -19.38
C LEU A 410 1.35 3.62 -20.37
N ALA A 411 0.71 3.86 -21.52
CA ALA A 411 1.23 4.77 -22.54
C ALA A 411 1.38 6.19 -21.99
N GLU A 412 0.40 6.69 -21.24
CA GLU A 412 0.47 8.01 -20.63
C GLU A 412 1.54 8.07 -19.53
N CYS A 413 1.64 7.05 -18.67
CA CYS A 413 2.69 6.99 -17.65
C CYS A 413 4.08 7.00 -18.28
N GLU A 414 4.34 6.23 -19.34
CA GLU A 414 5.63 6.26 -20.02
C GLU A 414 5.90 7.60 -20.72
N ARG A 415 4.88 8.19 -21.37
CA ARG A 415 5.00 9.51 -22.00
C ARG A 415 5.44 10.56 -20.97
N VAL A 416 4.74 10.63 -19.83
CA VAL A 416 5.05 11.58 -18.74
C VAL A 416 6.40 11.26 -18.10
N ARG A 417 6.75 9.99 -17.91
CA ARG A 417 8.04 9.56 -17.36
C ARG A 417 9.21 10.02 -18.22
N GLU A 418 9.14 9.80 -19.53
CA GLU A 418 10.20 10.22 -20.47
C GLU A 418 10.33 11.76 -20.51
N GLU A 419 9.20 12.47 -20.45
CA GLU A 419 9.18 13.93 -20.32
C GLU A 419 9.88 14.40 -19.03
N CYS A 420 9.55 13.81 -17.89
CA CYS A 420 10.19 14.11 -16.60
C CYS A 420 11.70 13.85 -16.63
N LYS A 421 12.14 12.71 -17.20
CA LYS A 421 13.57 12.39 -17.34
C LYS A 421 14.32 13.37 -18.23
N ARG A 422 13.67 13.85 -19.29
CA ARG A 422 14.26 14.87 -20.17
C ARG A 422 14.44 16.19 -19.41
N LEU A 423 13.42 16.64 -18.68
CA LEU A 423 13.48 17.88 -17.91
C LEU A 423 14.57 17.84 -16.83
N GLU A 424 14.73 16.70 -16.15
CA GLU A 424 15.78 16.54 -15.13
C GLU A 424 17.20 16.65 -15.71
N LYS A 425 17.42 16.05 -16.90
CA LYS A 425 18.69 16.17 -17.63
C LYS A 425 18.98 17.61 -18.06
N ASP A 426 17.92 18.35 -18.39
CA ASP A 426 18.00 19.77 -18.78
C ASP A 426 18.18 20.70 -17.56
N GLY A 427 18.21 20.15 -16.33
CA GLY A 427 18.36 20.90 -15.08
C GLY A 427 17.13 21.74 -14.71
N ARG A 428 15.95 21.33 -15.17
CA ARG A 428 14.69 22.07 -15.05
C ARG A 428 13.70 21.48 -14.06
#